data_AF-A0A2S7K720-F1
#
_entry.id   AF-A0A2S7K720-F1
#
_cell.length_a   1.000
_cell.length_b   1.000
_cell.length_c   1.000
_cell.angle_alpha   90.00
_cell.angle_beta   90.00
_cell.angle_gamma   90.00
#
_symmetry.space_group_name_H-M   'P 1'
#
loop_
_entity.id
_entity.type
_entity.pdbx_description
1 polymer ?
#
loop_
_entity_poly.entity_id
_entity_poly.type
_entity_poly.pdbx_seq_one_letter_code
_entity_poly.pdbx_strand_id
1 'polypeptide(L)'
;MFDEAAPHSETKSKKTEAWRDAMRAGLTLLSGGRPEEAVAQIERAAGECPEHIPTALNLAAALHCSRAHDRALAAFEAVLRRDTGAPEAHHGRGLALHALGRREEALEAFRSATRLAPGLARSWASIADITPDEGERQHAIGETARARECACHKDGAKTRDLQKCVSAMLAAKRHEDATGFVEANRDYLDAPTYHDLMARCAYRRGAFEAAFHASLDALHSLDVQSIPPCPKPNPFDPDCAVEVVAELCGILEGQGVQGFLAAGTLLGMWREGHPLGHDRDADVGVIRGPDIAGIIRRHPDLMLAHDARPGDRYFALTYRQVAIDIFVHDVRNDHLVCGVSDIPGDIQWRFSPFALRRIEISGREWMIPHDAERYLTESYGRGWRTPDKGFASAINSPALSGVNVYTRAYYAATRAKRVLLQGDRTKARALLRQSPVAIDQAVVEN
;
A
#
# COMPACT_ATOMS: atom_id res chain seq x y z
N MET A 1 21.67 -4.71 6.96
CA MET A 1 22.52 -4.45 8.14
C MET A 1 23.86 -5.06 7.75
N PHE A 2 24.80 -4.22 7.34
CA PHE A 2 26.07 -4.66 6.75
C PHE A 2 27.03 -5.12 7.85
N ASP A 3 27.91 -6.04 7.46
CA ASP A 3 28.89 -6.75 8.27
C ASP A 3 29.84 -5.81 9.06
N GLU A 4 30.21 -6.23 10.28
CA GLU A 4 30.86 -5.46 11.36
C GLU A 4 32.40 -5.61 11.41
N ALA A 5 33.04 -6.06 10.31
CA ALA A 5 34.47 -6.37 10.35
C ALA A 5 35.36 -5.11 10.38
N ALA A 6 36.07 -4.92 11.49
CA ALA A 6 36.94 -3.79 11.76
C ALA A 6 38.40 -3.95 11.23
N PRO A 7 39.09 -2.87 10.80
CA PRO A 7 40.50 -2.93 10.38
C PRO A 7 41.49 -2.92 11.57
N HIS A 8 42.60 -3.67 11.46
CA HIS A 8 43.53 -4.03 12.54
C HIS A 8 44.69 -3.01 12.82
N SER A 9 44.89 -2.59 14.09
CA SER A 9 46.14 -2.29 14.87
C SER A 9 45.96 -1.25 16.02
N GLU A 10 46.82 -1.22 17.06
CA GLU A 10 46.56 -0.59 18.39
C GLU A 10 46.32 0.93 18.46
N THR A 11 46.93 1.77 17.62
CA THR A 11 46.57 3.22 17.53
C THR A 11 45.28 3.43 16.73
N LYS A 12 44.93 2.45 15.88
CA LYS A 12 43.60 2.35 15.28
C LYS A 12 42.57 1.93 16.33
N SER A 13 42.93 1.27 17.43
CA SER A 13 41.98 0.75 18.43
C SER A 13 40.97 1.81 18.91
N LYS A 14 41.43 3.01 19.33
CA LYS A 14 40.53 4.10 19.75
C LYS A 14 39.74 4.72 18.60
N LYS A 15 40.34 4.87 17.41
CA LYS A 15 39.62 5.36 16.21
C LYS A 15 38.56 4.36 15.74
N THR A 16 38.87 3.07 15.81
CA THR A 16 38.00 1.95 15.48
C THR A 16 36.86 1.87 16.51
N GLU A 17 37.13 2.09 17.79
CA GLU A 17 36.10 2.16 18.84
C GLU A 17 35.19 3.38 18.64
N ALA A 18 35.76 4.57 18.42
CA ALA A 18 34.99 5.78 18.12
C ALA A 18 34.16 5.64 16.83
N TRP A 19 34.71 5.01 15.80
CA TRP A 19 34.00 4.65 14.58
C TRP A 19 32.83 3.70 14.87
N ARG A 20 33.06 2.60 15.61
CA ARG A 20 32.00 1.64 15.97
C ARG A 20 30.88 2.30 16.75
N ASP A 21 31.21 3.13 17.73
CA ASP A 21 30.22 3.79 18.57
C ASP A 21 29.41 4.82 17.76
N ALA A 22 30.07 5.61 16.91
CA ALA A 22 29.40 6.53 16.00
C ALA A 22 28.50 5.79 14.99
N MET A 23 28.97 4.67 14.43
CA MET A 23 28.16 3.82 13.54
C MET A 23 26.95 3.24 14.27
N ARG A 24 27.14 2.68 15.46
CA ARG A 24 26.05 2.10 16.27
C ARG A 24 25.01 3.17 16.60
N ALA A 25 25.45 4.32 17.10
CA ALA A 25 24.56 5.44 17.41
C ALA A 25 23.77 5.91 16.18
N GLY A 26 24.45 6.08 15.04
CA GLY A 26 23.81 6.45 13.78
C GLY A 26 22.76 5.45 13.30
N LEU A 27 23.08 4.15 13.32
CA LEU A 27 22.13 3.10 12.92
C LEU A 27 20.94 2.97 13.89
N THR A 28 21.17 3.18 15.19
CA THR A 28 20.10 3.25 16.20
C THR A 28 19.19 4.44 15.93
N LEU A 29 19.73 5.62 15.65
CA LEU A 29 18.95 6.82 15.32
C LEU A 29 18.12 6.63 14.05
N LEU A 30 18.67 6.01 12.99
CA LEU A 30 17.91 5.66 11.79
C LEU A 30 16.75 4.70 12.12
N SER A 31 17.04 3.65 12.90
CA SER A 31 16.03 2.67 13.29
C SER A 31 14.94 3.29 14.18
N GLY A 32 15.28 4.34 14.93
CA GLY A 32 14.37 5.13 15.75
C GLY A 32 13.66 6.27 15.00
N GLY A 33 13.82 6.40 13.68
CA GLY A 33 13.14 7.43 12.88
C GLY A 33 13.69 8.85 13.06
N ARG A 34 14.97 9.00 13.43
CA ARG A 34 15.66 10.29 13.61
C ARG A 34 16.79 10.45 12.59
N PRO A 35 16.48 10.52 11.28
CA PRO A 35 17.50 10.44 10.23
C PRO A 35 18.42 11.66 10.18
N GLU A 36 17.95 12.85 10.51
CA GLU A 36 18.77 14.08 10.54
C GLU A 36 19.90 13.95 11.57
N GLU A 37 19.59 13.42 12.75
CA GLU A 37 20.58 13.20 13.81
C GLU A 37 21.51 12.02 13.50
N ALA A 38 20.99 10.99 12.82
CA ALA A 38 21.78 9.86 12.38
C ALA A 38 22.87 10.28 11.39
N VAL A 39 22.57 11.20 10.47
CA VAL A 39 23.54 11.74 9.51
C VAL A 39 24.78 12.24 10.24
N ALA A 40 24.63 13.05 11.29
CA ALA A 40 25.76 13.61 12.03
C ALA A 40 26.67 12.52 12.65
N GLN A 41 26.07 11.46 13.20
CA GLN A 41 26.86 10.34 13.77
C GLN A 41 27.58 9.53 12.69
N ILE A 42 26.92 9.28 11.56
CA ILE A 42 27.51 8.49 10.47
C ILE A 42 28.56 9.32 9.72
N GLU A 43 28.40 10.64 9.60
CA GLU A 43 29.44 11.55 9.07
C GLU A 43 30.71 11.50 9.93
N ARG A 44 30.56 11.51 11.26
CA ARG A 44 31.68 11.33 12.19
C ARG A 44 32.38 9.99 11.96
N ALA A 45 31.63 8.90 11.84
CA ALA A 45 32.20 7.59 11.50
C ALA A 45 32.92 7.62 10.14
N ALA A 46 32.33 8.23 9.12
CA ALA A 46 32.94 8.36 7.80
C ALA A 46 34.25 9.17 7.85
N GLY A 47 34.35 10.18 8.70
CA GLY A 47 35.59 10.93 8.92
C GLY A 47 36.71 10.11 9.56
N GLU A 48 36.37 9.20 10.48
CA GLU A 48 37.36 8.30 11.11
C GLU A 48 37.85 7.19 10.17
N CYS A 49 36.98 6.72 9.27
CA CYS A 49 37.30 5.67 8.29
C CYS A 49 36.79 6.05 6.88
N PRO A 50 37.43 7.03 6.18
CA PRO A 50 36.98 7.50 4.86
C PRO A 50 36.98 6.41 3.79
N GLU A 51 37.87 5.44 3.94
CA GLU A 51 38.02 4.34 2.99
C GLU A 51 36.97 3.22 3.16
N HIS A 52 36.16 3.24 4.22
CA HIS A 52 35.20 2.17 4.49
C HIS A 52 33.91 2.33 3.69
N ILE A 53 33.80 1.61 2.56
CA ILE A 53 32.65 1.65 1.63
C ILE A 53 31.29 1.43 2.35
N PRO A 54 31.12 0.44 3.24
CA PRO A 54 29.85 0.26 3.96
C PRO A 54 29.45 1.46 4.82
N THR A 55 30.41 2.19 5.41
CA THR A 55 30.10 3.43 6.14
C THR A 55 29.63 4.54 5.21
N ALA A 56 30.30 4.71 4.06
CA ALA A 56 29.88 5.67 3.05
C ALA A 56 28.47 5.35 2.48
N LEU A 57 28.16 4.06 2.27
CA LEU A 57 26.82 3.60 1.90
C LEU A 57 25.77 3.94 2.95
N ASN A 58 26.06 3.67 4.23
CA ASN A 58 25.14 4.01 5.31
C ASN A 58 24.93 5.52 5.45
N LEU A 59 25.97 6.34 5.19
CA LEU A 59 25.83 7.79 5.15
C LEU A 59 24.90 8.25 4.03
N ALA A 60 25.10 7.72 2.81
CA ALA A 60 24.25 8.02 1.67
C ALA A 60 22.78 7.63 1.92
N ALA A 61 22.55 6.47 2.53
CA ALA A 61 21.22 6.03 2.94
C ALA A 61 20.60 6.94 4.01
N ALA A 62 21.39 7.36 5.01
CA ALA A 62 20.92 8.28 6.05
C ALA A 62 20.51 9.64 5.46
N LEU A 63 21.31 10.18 4.53
CA LEU A 63 21.00 11.41 3.80
C LEU A 63 19.71 11.29 2.99
N HIS A 64 19.46 10.12 2.38
CA HIS A 64 18.20 9.88 1.68
C HIS A 64 17.02 9.87 2.66
N CYS A 65 17.15 9.18 3.80
CA CYS A 65 16.11 9.13 4.83
C CYS A 65 15.82 10.50 5.46
N SER A 66 16.81 11.40 5.56
CA SER A 66 16.64 12.79 6.02
C SER A 66 16.13 13.74 4.94
N ARG A 67 15.68 13.21 3.79
CA ARG A 67 15.18 13.96 2.63
C ARG A 67 16.21 14.89 1.97
N ALA A 68 17.49 14.74 2.31
CA ALA A 68 18.58 15.45 1.64
C ALA A 68 18.98 14.73 0.34
N HIS A 69 18.03 14.64 -0.61
CA HIS A 69 18.13 13.76 -1.77
C HIS A 69 19.31 14.09 -2.71
N ASP A 70 19.64 15.37 -2.91
CA ASP A 70 20.81 15.77 -3.70
C ASP A 70 22.13 15.31 -3.06
N ARG A 71 22.26 15.48 -1.74
CA ARG A 71 23.43 15.01 -0.97
C ARG A 71 23.53 13.49 -0.98
N ALA A 72 22.40 12.80 -0.87
CA ALA A 72 22.34 11.35 -0.94
C ALA A 72 22.81 10.85 -2.32
N LEU A 73 22.32 11.45 -3.41
CA LEU A 73 22.73 11.13 -4.77
C LEU A 73 24.24 11.27 -4.95
N ALA A 74 24.80 12.43 -4.57
CA ALA A 74 26.24 12.67 -4.65
C ALA A 74 27.06 11.66 -3.83
N ALA A 75 26.55 11.26 -2.66
CA ALA A 75 27.20 10.26 -1.81
C ALA A 75 27.16 8.84 -2.41
N PHE A 76 26.02 8.42 -3.00
CA PHE A 76 25.95 7.13 -3.72
C PHE A 76 26.87 7.12 -4.95
N GLU A 77 26.94 8.21 -5.71
CA GLU A 77 27.86 8.33 -6.84
C GLU A 77 29.33 8.30 -6.40
N ALA A 78 29.64 8.86 -5.22
CA ALA A 78 30.98 8.75 -4.64
C ALA A 78 31.34 7.31 -4.27
N VAL A 79 30.40 6.53 -3.75
CA VAL A 79 30.59 5.08 -3.55
C VAL A 79 30.83 4.38 -4.89
N LEU A 80 30.01 4.66 -5.90
CA LEU A 80 30.09 4.02 -7.21
C LEU A 80 31.38 4.35 -7.99
N ARG A 81 32.01 5.50 -7.73
CA ARG A 81 33.35 5.82 -8.29
C ARG A 81 34.46 4.93 -7.72
N ARG A 82 34.26 4.39 -6.52
CA ARG A 82 35.23 3.55 -5.80
C ARG A 82 34.94 2.07 -5.99
N ASP A 83 33.66 1.72 -6.06
CA ASP A 83 33.16 0.37 -6.33
C ASP A 83 31.96 0.43 -7.28
N THR A 84 32.22 0.22 -8.56
CA THR A 84 31.18 0.20 -9.61
C THR A 84 30.25 -1.02 -9.49
N GLY A 85 30.68 -2.05 -8.74
CA GLY A 85 30.01 -3.33 -8.57
C GLY A 85 29.11 -3.41 -7.34
N ALA A 86 28.91 -2.32 -6.59
CA ALA A 86 28.08 -2.28 -5.39
C ALA A 86 26.57 -2.18 -5.75
N PRO A 87 25.78 -3.27 -5.70
CA PRO A 87 24.37 -3.23 -6.10
C PRO A 87 23.51 -2.36 -5.16
N GLU A 88 23.87 -2.26 -3.88
CA GLU A 88 23.18 -1.40 -2.93
C GLU A 88 23.41 0.09 -3.19
N ALA A 89 24.58 0.46 -3.74
CA ALA A 89 24.85 1.83 -4.15
C ALA A 89 23.97 2.22 -5.35
N HIS A 90 23.84 1.33 -6.34
CA HIS A 90 22.94 1.51 -7.48
C HIS A 90 21.47 1.61 -7.05
N HIS A 91 21.03 0.75 -6.13
CA HIS A 91 19.68 0.84 -5.57
C HIS A 91 19.44 2.18 -4.84
N GLY A 92 20.37 2.58 -3.97
CA GLY A 92 20.27 3.84 -3.25
C GLY A 92 20.28 5.06 -4.17
N ARG A 93 21.14 5.05 -5.21
CA ARG A 93 21.13 6.05 -6.29
C ARG A 93 19.77 6.12 -6.97
N GLY A 94 19.16 4.98 -7.28
CA GLY A 94 17.81 4.93 -7.85
C GLY A 94 16.75 5.57 -6.96
N LEU A 95 16.77 5.29 -5.65
CA LEU A 95 15.86 5.92 -4.69
C LEU A 95 16.04 7.44 -4.62
N ALA A 96 17.29 7.92 -4.58
CA ALA A 96 17.58 9.35 -4.56
C ALA A 96 17.15 10.05 -5.86
N LEU A 97 17.43 9.45 -7.02
CA LEU A 97 17.00 9.97 -8.33
C LEU A 97 15.48 10.03 -8.45
N HIS A 98 14.78 8.99 -7.99
CA HIS A 98 13.32 8.96 -8.01
C HIS A 98 12.72 10.08 -7.16
N ALA A 99 13.25 10.29 -5.94
CA ALA A 99 12.82 11.37 -5.07
C ALA A 99 13.10 12.79 -5.64
N LEU A 100 14.07 12.90 -6.55
CA LEU A 100 14.37 14.12 -7.30
C LEU A 100 13.58 14.25 -8.61
N GLY A 101 12.61 13.36 -8.87
CA GLY A 101 11.80 13.36 -10.10
C GLY A 101 12.53 12.85 -11.35
N ARG A 102 13.76 12.32 -11.21
CA ARG A 102 14.60 11.81 -12.32
C ARG A 102 14.31 10.33 -12.58
N ARG A 103 13.08 10.04 -13.02
CA ARG A 103 12.50 8.69 -13.09
C ARG A 103 13.26 7.74 -14.02
N GLU A 104 13.64 8.18 -15.21
CA GLU A 104 14.34 7.35 -16.20
C GLU A 104 15.73 6.93 -15.69
N GLU A 105 16.44 7.85 -15.05
CA GLU A 105 17.74 7.56 -14.46
C GLU A 105 17.62 6.65 -13.22
N ALA A 106 16.54 6.81 -12.45
CA ALA A 106 16.23 5.91 -11.34
C ALA A 106 16.00 4.48 -11.82
N LEU A 107 15.22 4.29 -12.88
CA LEU A 107 15.01 2.99 -13.52
C LEU A 107 16.33 2.35 -13.95
N GLU A 108 17.22 3.11 -14.60
CA GLU A 108 18.52 2.57 -15.02
C GLU A 108 19.43 2.19 -13.83
N ALA A 109 19.38 2.96 -12.74
CA ALA A 109 20.09 2.62 -11.51
C ALA A 109 19.53 1.34 -10.87
N PHE A 110 18.21 1.17 -10.80
CA PHE A 110 17.61 -0.06 -10.30
C PHE A 110 17.92 -1.27 -11.19
N ARG A 111 17.87 -1.13 -12.52
CA ARG A 111 18.26 -2.17 -13.47
C ARG A 111 19.72 -2.57 -13.30
N SER A 112 20.61 -1.60 -13.07
CA SER A 112 22.01 -1.88 -12.75
C SER A 112 22.14 -2.69 -11.47
N ALA A 113 21.38 -2.35 -10.42
CA ALA A 113 21.36 -3.09 -9.17
C ALA A 113 20.87 -4.54 -9.36
N THR A 114 19.83 -4.77 -10.17
CA THR A 114 19.29 -6.12 -10.42
C THR A 114 20.18 -6.96 -11.34
N ARG A 115 20.91 -6.36 -12.29
CA ARG A 115 21.94 -7.05 -13.08
C ARG A 115 23.11 -7.52 -12.21
N LEU A 116 23.56 -6.68 -11.28
CA LEU A 116 24.67 -7.00 -10.37
C LEU A 116 24.25 -8.01 -9.28
N ALA A 117 23.03 -7.89 -8.77
CA ALA A 117 22.48 -8.78 -7.75
C ALA A 117 21.01 -9.12 -8.05
N PRO A 118 20.76 -10.19 -8.82
CA PRO A 118 19.39 -10.64 -9.14
C PRO A 118 18.54 -10.95 -7.89
N GLY A 119 19.18 -11.34 -6.78
CA GLY A 119 18.51 -11.58 -5.48
C GLY A 119 18.09 -10.31 -4.73
N LEU A 120 18.37 -9.10 -5.25
CA LEU A 120 18.02 -7.85 -4.60
C LEU A 120 16.55 -7.47 -4.83
N ALA A 121 15.64 -8.22 -4.18
CA ALA A 121 14.19 -8.12 -4.37
C ALA A 121 13.62 -6.70 -4.28
N ARG A 122 14.22 -5.82 -3.45
CA ARG A 122 13.78 -4.43 -3.30
C ARG A 122 14.02 -3.58 -4.56
N SER A 123 15.06 -3.89 -5.35
CA SER A 123 15.33 -3.19 -6.61
C SER A 123 14.33 -3.63 -7.69
N TRP A 124 14.00 -4.92 -7.76
CA TRP A 124 12.92 -5.40 -8.61
C TRP A 124 11.57 -4.76 -8.25
N ALA A 125 11.24 -4.70 -6.95
CA ALA A 125 10.02 -4.01 -6.50
C ALA A 125 10.02 -2.53 -6.90
N SER A 126 11.15 -1.84 -6.77
CA SER A 126 11.27 -0.43 -7.17
C SER A 126 11.08 -0.24 -8.69
N ILE A 127 11.62 -1.14 -9.53
CA ILE A 127 11.33 -1.16 -10.97
C ILE A 127 9.83 -1.32 -11.20
N ALA A 128 9.20 -2.27 -10.49
CA ALA A 128 7.77 -2.52 -10.64
C ALA A 128 6.90 -1.33 -10.21
N ASP A 129 7.32 -0.57 -9.20
CA ASP A 129 6.60 0.61 -8.72
C ASP A 129 6.65 1.76 -9.75
N ILE A 130 7.78 1.94 -10.46
CA ILE A 130 8.02 3.14 -11.29
C ILE A 130 8.19 2.87 -12.79
N THR A 131 8.15 1.65 -13.30
CA THR A 131 8.20 1.46 -14.76
C THR A 131 6.82 1.74 -15.39
N PRO A 132 6.74 2.55 -16.47
CA PRO A 132 5.51 2.69 -17.23
C PRO A 132 5.26 1.50 -18.17
N ASP A 133 6.24 0.63 -18.39
CA ASP A 133 6.12 -0.53 -19.29
C ASP A 133 5.46 -1.73 -18.58
N GLU A 134 4.38 -2.24 -19.16
CA GLU A 134 3.63 -3.37 -18.58
C GLU A 134 4.46 -4.65 -18.48
N GLY A 135 5.21 -4.97 -19.54
CA GLY A 135 5.98 -6.21 -19.61
C GLY A 135 7.10 -6.24 -18.59
N GLU A 136 7.87 -5.15 -18.50
CA GLU A 136 8.92 -4.96 -17.51
C GLU A 136 8.33 -5.01 -16.10
N ARG A 137 7.17 -4.39 -15.88
CA ARG A 137 6.54 -4.41 -14.55
C ARG A 137 6.19 -5.83 -14.12
N GLN A 138 5.51 -6.59 -15.00
CA GLN A 138 5.15 -7.98 -14.70
C GLN A 138 6.37 -8.85 -14.46
N HIS A 139 7.43 -8.66 -15.25
CA HIS A 139 8.71 -9.33 -15.04
C HIS A 139 9.29 -8.99 -13.66
N ALA A 140 9.37 -7.71 -13.31
CA ALA A 140 9.93 -7.25 -12.05
C ALA A 140 9.12 -7.73 -10.82
N ILE A 141 7.79 -7.83 -10.92
CA ILE A 141 6.95 -8.44 -9.88
C ILE A 141 7.30 -9.93 -9.69
N GLY A 142 7.46 -10.67 -10.78
CA GLY A 142 7.86 -12.08 -10.76
C GLY A 142 9.23 -12.28 -10.12
N GLU A 143 10.21 -11.48 -10.51
CA GLU A 143 11.57 -11.53 -9.95
C GLU A 143 11.62 -11.09 -8.48
N THR A 144 10.77 -10.15 -8.06
CA THR A 144 10.60 -9.80 -6.65
C THR A 144 10.15 -11.02 -5.84
N ALA A 145 9.15 -11.77 -6.33
CA ALA A 145 8.67 -12.97 -5.65
C ALA A 145 9.75 -14.04 -5.56
N ARG A 146 10.43 -14.35 -6.67
CA ARG A 146 11.53 -15.34 -6.72
C ARG A 146 12.68 -14.97 -5.78
N ALA A 147 13.14 -13.72 -5.82
CA ALA A 147 14.23 -13.25 -4.99
C ALA A 147 13.90 -13.32 -3.49
N ARG A 148 12.65 -13.02 -3.10
CA ARG A 148 12.20 -13.15 -1.71
C ARG A 148 12.09 -14.60 -1.26
N GLU A 149 11.54 -15.46 -2.11
CA GLU A 149 11.43 -16.90 -1.87
C GLU A 149 12.81 -17.52 -1.60
N CYS A 150 13.79 -17.26 -2.48
CA CYS A 150 15.16 -17.71 -2.29
C CYS A 150 15.82 -17.15 -1.03
N ALA A 151 15.48 -15.93 -0.61
CA ALA A 151 16.01 -15.34 0.62
C ALA A 151 15.44 -15.98 1.89
N CYS A 152 14.18 -16.43 1.84
CA CYS A 152 13.51 -17.09 2.97
C CYS A 152 13.98 -18.53 3.20
N HIS A 153 14.47 -19.23 2.17
CA HIS A 153 15.00 -20.60 2.31
C HIS A 153 16.34 -20.70 3.07
N LYS A 154 16.93 -19.57 3.47
CA LYS A 154 18.11 -19.56 4.34
C LYS A 154 17.64 -19.56 5.79
N ASP A 155 18.12 -20.50 6.61
CA ASP A 155 17.71 -20.67 8.02
C ASP A 155 17.63 -19.34 8.78
N GLY A 156 16.53 -19.11 9.52
CA GLY A 156 16.35 -17.92 10.36
C GLY A 156 15.54 -16.77 9.73
N ALA A 157 14.70 -17.04 8.73
CA ALA A 157 13.81 -16.03 8.16
C ALA A 157 12.85 -15.46 9.23
N LYS A 158 12.79 -14.13 9.33
CA LYS A 158 11.88 -13.46 10.28
C LYS A 158 10.45 -13.50 9.72
N THR A 159 9.45 -13.53 10.60
CA THR A 159 8.01 -13.47 10.25
C THR A 159 7.69 -12.37 9.23
N ARG A 160 8.31 -11.18 9.38
CA ARG A 160 8.13 -10.06 8.45
C ARG A 160 8.63 -10.38 7.03
N ASP A 161 9.69 -11.15 6.89
CA ASP A 161 10.23 -11.51 5.58
C ASP A 161 9.35 -12.56 4.90
N LEU A 162 8.80 -13.51 5.67
CA LEU A 162 7.79 -14.47 5.20
C LEU A 162 6.53 -13.73 4.70
N GLN A 163 6.00 -12.78 5.47
CA GLN A 163 4.85 -11.96 5.07
C GLN A 163 5.09 -11.20 3.76
N LYS A 164 6.30 -10.64 3.58
CA LYS A 164 6.68 -9.94 2.34
C LYS A 164 6.82 -10.91 1.17
N CYS A 165 7.33 -12.11 1.40
CA CYS A 165 7.43 -13.16 0.37
C CYS A 165 6.04 -13.54 -0.14
N VAL A 166 5.11 -13.87 0.76
CA VAL A 166 3.71 -14.19 0.43
C VAL A 166 3.06 -13.03 -0.33
N SER A 167 3.24 -11.80 0.13
CA SER A 167 2.68 -10.62 -0.56
C SER A 167 3.21 -10.48 -2.00
N ALA A 168 4.50 -10.73 -2.22
CA ALA A 168 5.10 -10.71 -3.54
C ALA A 168 4.60 -11.86 -4.44
N MET A 169 4.44 -13.07 -3.89
CA MET A 169 3.85 -14.20 -4.62
C MET A 169 2.41 -13.91 -5.06
N LEU A 170 1.59 -13.32 -4.19
CA LEU A 170 0.22 -12.93 -4.51
C LEU A 170 0.16 -11.81 -5.56
N ALA A 171 1.06 -10.82 -5.51
CA ALA A 171 1.21 -9.79 -6.54
C ALA A 171 1.59 -10.42 -7.90
N ALA A 172 2.47 -11.42 -7.88
CA ALA A 172 2.87 -12.21 -9.04
C ALA A 172 1.81 -13.20 -9.53
N LYS A 173 0.61 -13.24 -8.93
CA LYS A 173 -0.46 -14.23 -9.21
C LYS A 173 -0.04 -15.69 -9.03
N ARG A 174 0.97 -15.96 -8.19
CA ARG A 174 1.40 -17.31 -7.79
C ARG A 174 0.64 -17.76 -6.54
N HIS A 175 -0.68 -17.93 -6.65
CA HIS A 175 -1.55 -18.11 -5.48
C HIS A 175 -1.41 -19.48 -4.81
N GLU A 176 -1.25 -20.57 -5.58
CA GLU A 176 -0.99 -21.89 -5.01
C GLU A 176 0.37 -21.93 -4.31
N ASP A 177 1.43 -21.42 -4.96
CA ASP A 177 2.77 -21.34 -4.37
C ASP A 177 2.76 -20.55 -3.06
N ALA A 178 2.03 -19.42 -3.01
CA ALA A 178 1.88 -18.63 -1.79
C ALA A 178 1.23 -19.43 -0.66
N THR A 179 0.24 -20.27 -0.97
CA THR A 179 -0.42 -21.15 0.01
C THR A 179 0.55 -22.19 0.53
N GLY A 180 1.20 -22.93 -0.37
CA GLY A 180 2.19 -23.95 0.00
C GLY A 180 3.39 -23.37 0.76
N PHE A 181 3.81 -22.15 0.43
CA PHE A 181 4.87 -21.44 1.16
C PHE A 181 4.46 -21.11 2.60
N VAL A 182 3.23 -20.67 2.85
CA VAL A 182 2.73 -20.44 4.22
C VAL A 182 2.69 -21.74 5.01
N GLU A 183 2.19 -22.82 4.41
CA GLU A 183 2.13 -24.14 5.05
C GLU A 183 3.52 -24.68 5.38
N ALA A 184 4.48 -24.58 4.46
CA ALA A 184 5.85 -25.02 4.67
C ALA A 184 6.61 -24.22 5.74
N ASN A 185 6.17 -23.00 6.05
CA ASN A 185 6.80 -22.12 7.03
C ASN A 185 5.94 -21.92 8.30
N ARG A 186 4.95 -22.78 8.53
CA ARG A 186 4.01 -22.66 9.66
C ARG A 186 4.70 -22.50 11.01
N ASP A 187 5.78 -23.23 11.25
CA ASP A 187 6.50 -23.24 12.52
C ASP A 187 7.24 -21.92 12.83
N TYR A 188 7.40 -21.05 11.84
CA TYR A 188 8.03 -19.73 11.98
C TYR A 188 7.04 -18.56 12.10
N LEU A 189 5.74 -18.87 12.14
CA LEU A 189 4.66 -17.89 12.19
C LEU A 189 3.89 -18.04 13.50
N ASP A 190 3.60 -16.91 14.16
CA ASP A 190 2.57 -16.91 15.19
C ASP A 190 1.19 -17.24 14.59
N ALA A 191 0.28 -17.75 15.43
CA ALA A 191 -1.04 -18.17 14.96
C ALA A 191 -1.82 -17.06 14.24
N PRO A 192 -1.91 -15.81 14.77
CA PRO A 192 -2.59 -14.72 14.06
C PRO A 192 -2.03 -14.47 12.65
N THR A 193 -0.71 -14.47 12.51
CA THR A 193 -0.04 -14.21 11.23
C THR A 193 -0.23 -15.37 10.26
N TYR A 194 -0.10 -16.62 10.72
CA TYR A 194 -0.36 -17.79 9.90
C TYR A 194 -1.77 -17.74 9.30
N HIS A 195 -2.78 -17.54 10.15
CA HIS A 195 -4.18 -17.50 9.73
C HIS A 195 -4.48 -16.30 8.82
N ASP A 196 -3.89 -15.13 9.07
CA ASP A 196 -4.02 -13.96 8.17
C ASP A 196 -3.47 -14.24 6.77
N LEU A 197 -2.29 -14.86 6.68
CA LEU A 197 -1.67 -15.19 5.39
C LEU A 197 -2.49 -16.24 4.64
N MET A 198 -2.97 -17.29 5.32
CA MET A 198 -3.87 -18.28 4.73
C MET A 198 -5.17 -17.64 4.22
N ALA A 199 -5.74 -16.72 5.00
CA ALA A 199 -6.96 -16.02 4.62
C ALA A 199 -6.76 -15.20 3.34
N ARG A 200 -5.64 -14.47 3.23
CA ARG A 200 -5.27 -13.70 2.03
C ARG A 200 -5.04 -14.60 0.81
N CYS A 201 -4.36 -15.73 0.98
CA CYS A 201 -4.15 -16.71 -0.09
C CYS A 201 -5.47 -17.31 -0.59
N ALA A 202 -6.34 -17.74 0.32
CA ALA A 202 -7.65 -18.28 -0.01
C ALA A 202 -8.53 -17.25 -0.74
N TYR A 203 -8.54 -16.00 -0.28
CA TYR A 203 -9.30 -14.92 -0.90
C TYR A 203 -8.87 -14.69 -2.35
N ARG A 204 -7.57 -14.62 -2.62
CA ARG A 204 -7.03 -14.38 -3.97
C ARG A 204 -7.32 -15.52 -4.94
N ARG A 205 -7.67 -16.70 -4.44
CA ARG A 205 -8.13 -17.87 -5.21
C ARG A 205 -9.66 -17.89 -5.40
N GLY A 206 -10.39 -16.94 -4.84
CA GLY A 206 -11.86 -16.94 -4.82
C GLY A 206 -12.47 -17.95 -3.83
N ALA A 207 -11.67 -18.54 -2.95
CA ALA A 207 -12.13 -19.48 -1.91
C ALA A 207 -12.60 -18.69 -0.67
N PHE A 208 -13.67 -17.90 -0.83
CA PHE A 208 -14.10 -16.91 0.16
C PHE A 208 -14.53 -17.50 1.50
N GLU A 209 -15.13 -18.69 1.52
CA GLU A 209 -15.49 -19.37 2.76
C GLU A 209 -14.26 -19.72 3.59
N ALA A 210 -13.25 -20.36 2.96
CA ALA A 210 -11.97 -20.64 3.60
C ALA A 210 -11.25 -19.36 4.05
N ALA A 211 -11.31 -18.30 3.23
CA ALA A 211 -10.75 -17.00 3.58
C ALA A 211 -11.42 -16.40 4.83
N PHE A 212 -12.75 -16.46 4.92
CA PHE A 212 -13.51 -15.99 6.06
C PHE A 212 -13.15 -16.75 7.34
N HIS A 213 -13.17 -18.08 7.31
CA HIS A 213 -12.84 -18.89 8.48
C HIS A 213 -11.40 -18.66 8.95
N ALA A 214 -10.42 -18.62 8.04
CA ALA A 214 -9.06 -18.27 8.39
C ALA A 214 -8.94 -16.84 8.95
N SER A 215 -9.74 -15.88 8.47
CA SER A 215 -9.76 -14.53 9.05
C SER A 215 -10.35 -14.51 10.46
N LEU A 216 -11.33 -15.37 10.78
CA LEU A 216 -11.85 -15.52 12.13
C LEU A 216 -10.84 -16.20 13.06
N ASP A 217 -10.16 -17.25 12.60
CA ASP A 217 -9.10 -17.91 13.38
C ASP A 217 -7.97 -16.93 13.71
N ALA A 218 -7.62 -16.06 12.75
CA ALA A 218 -6.66 -15.00 12.97
C ALA A 218 -7.12 -14.03 14.07
N LEU A 219 -8.42 -13.68 14.09
CA LEU A 219 -9.01 -12.80 15.10
C LEU A 219 -9.03 -13.48 16.48
N HIS A 220 -9.43 -14.74 16.57
CA HIS A 220 -9.48 -15.52 17.81
C HIS A 220 -8.10 -15.69 18.45
N SER A 221 -7.07 -15.77 17.61
CA SER A 221 -5.69 -15.98 18.06
C SER A 221 -5.02 -14.69 18.56
N LEU A 222 -5.67 -13.52 18.42
CA LEU A 222 -5.09 -12.25 18.86
C LEU A 222 -5.07 -12.15 20.37
N ASP A 223 -3.92 -11.76 20.91
CA ASP A 223 -3.85 -11.25 22.27
C ASP A 223 -4.34 -9.79 22.31
N VAL A 224 -5.64 -9.61 22.53
CA VAL A 224 -6.31 -8.30 22.55
C VAL A 224 -5.84 -7.43 23.73
N GLN A 225 -5.23 -8.02 24.76
CA GLN A 225 -4.76 -7.28 25.94
C GLN A 225 -3.41 -6.59 25.71
N SER A 226 -2.56 -7.13 24.83
CA SER A 226 -1.26 -6.54 24.49
C SER A 226 -1.31 -5.51 23.37
N ILE A 227 -2.49 -5.25 22.78
CA ILE A 227 -2.65 -4.25 21.72
C ILE A 227 -2.45 -2.84 22.33
N PRO A 228 -1.39 -2.11 21.94
CA PRO A 228 -1.19 -0.75 22.43
C PRO A 228 -2.28 0.18 21.89
N PRO A 229 -2.64 1.25 22.63
CA PRO A 229 -3.55 2.26 22.10
C PRO A 229 -2.97 2.86 20.82
N CYS A 230 -3.80 2.94 19.77
CA CYS A 230 -3.37 3.48 18.49
C CYS A 230 -2.97 4.95 18.65
N PRO A 231 -1.85 5.40 18.07
CA PRO A 231 -1.57 6.83 17.97
C PRO A 231 -2.73 7.54 17.29
N LYS A 232 -2.99 8.79 17.69
CA LYS A 232 -4.02 9.59 17.03
C LYS A 232 -3.68 9.67 15.54
N PRO A 233 -4.66 9.39 14.66
CA PRO A 233 -4.43 9.51 13.23
C PRO A 233 -4.04 10.95 12.88
N ASN A 234 -3.24 11.09 11.81
CA ASN A 234 -2.85 12.39 11.30
C ASN A 234 -4.09 13.26 10.99
N PRO A 235 -3.99 14.59 11.13
CA PRO A 235 -5.07 15.47 10.74
C PRO A 235 -5.43 15.24 9.26
N PHE A 236 -6.72 15.05 8.98
CA PHE A 236 -7.25 15.09 7.63
C PHE A 236 -7.64 16.54 7.33
N ASP A 237 -7.18 17.05 6.19
CA ASP A 237 -7.56 18.37 5.69
C ASP A 237 -8.58 18.19 4.55
N PRO A 238 -9.87 18.43 4.80
CA PRO A 238 -10.92 18.30 3.79
C PRO A 238 -10.68 19.19 2.57
N ASP A 239 -10.09 20.38 2.75
CA ASP A 239 -9.84 21.30 1.64
C ASP A 239 -8.74 20.75 0.73
N CYS A 240 -7.69 20.17 1.32
CA CYS A 240 -6.67 19.44 0.57
C CYS A 240 -7.27 18.27 -0.24
N ALA A 241 -8.22 17.53 0.34
CA ALA A 241 -8.89 16.43 -0.38
C ALA A 241 -9.69 16.94 -1.60
N VAL A 242 -10.36 18.09 -1.48
CA VAL A 242 -11.07 18.72 -2.61
C VAL A 242 -10.10 19.10 -3.74
N GLU A 243 -8.96 19.70 -3.40
CA GLU A 243 -7.92 20.04 -4.39
C GLU A 243 -7.40 18.81 -5.10
N VAL A 244 -7.02 17.79 -4.33
CA VAL A 244 -6.48 16.51 -4.82
C VAL A 244 -7.45 15.83 -5.78
N VAL A 245 -8.75 15.77 -5.44
CA VAL A 245 -9.76 15.15 -6.31
C VAL A 245 -9.91 15.92 -7.61
N ALA A 246 -9.90 17.24 -7.57
CA ALA A 246 -10.01 18.04 -8.78
C ALA A 246 -8.77 17.94 -9.68
N GLU A 247 -7.57 17.95 -9.09
CA GLU A 247 -6.31 17.73 -9.81
C GLU A 247 -6.31 16.36 -10.50
N LEU A 248 -6.68 15.30 -9.78
CA LEU A 248 -6.82 13.96 -10.34
C LEU A 248 -7.85 13.92 -11.48
N CYS A 249 -9.04 14.49 -11.28
CA CYS A 249 -10.06 14.56 -12.33
C CYS A 249 -9.56 15.31 -13.56
N GLY A 250 -8.80 16.39 -13.39
CA GLY A 250 -8.18 17.13 -14.50
C GLY A 250 -7.11 16.32 -15.24
N ILE A 251 -6.28 15.57 -14.52
CA ILE A 251 -5.30 14.63 -15.10
C ILE A 251 -6.01 13.57 -15.95
N LEU A 252 -7.08 12.98 -15.41
CA LEU A 252 -7.89 11.98 -16.11
C LEU A 252 -8.57 12.58 -17.34
N GLU A 253 -9.18 13.76 -17.22
CA GLU A 253 -9.88 14.45 -18.31
C GLU A 253 -8.92 14.81 -19.45
N GLY A 254 -7.72 15.28 -19.11
CA GLY A 254 -6.64 15.52 -20.08
C GLY A 254 -6.18 14.28 -20.84
N GLN A 255 -6.56 13.09 -20.39
CA GLN A 255 -6.32 11.80 -21.05
C GLN A 255 -7.61 11.17 -21.61
N GLY A 256 -8.70 11.93 -21.68
CA GLY A 256 -9.99 11.48 -22.23
C GLY A 256 -10.82 10.62 -21.27
N VAL A 257 -10.53 10.64 -19.96
CA VAL A 257 -11.28 9.91 -18.93
C VAL A 257 -12.02 10.91 -18.06
N GLN A 258 -13.36 10.86 -18.08
CA GLN A 258 -14.16 11.71 -17.20
C GLN A 258 -14.24 11.12 -15.78
N GLY A 259 -13.51 11.73 -14.84
CA GLY A 259 -13.72 11.52 -13.40
C GLY A 259 -15.00 12.21 -12.92
N PHE A 260 -15.67 11.60 -11.93
CA PHE A 260 -16.85 12.14 -11.26
C PHE A 260 -16.84 11.83 -9.76
N LEU A 261 -17.54 12.64 -8.96
CA LEU A 261 -17.67 12.37 -7.52
C LEU A 261 -18.50 11.10 -7.30
N ALA A 262 -17.95 10.13 -6.59
CA ALA A 262 -18.64 8.87 -6.28
C ALA A 262 -18.75 8.66 -4.76
N ALA A 263 -19.53 7.64 -4.37
CA ALA A 263 -19.64 7.14 -3.00
C ALA A 263 -19.60 8.22 -1.89
N GLY A 264 -18.66 8.13 -0.94
CA GLY A 264 -18.58 8.96 0.26
C GLY A 264 -18.27 10.42 -0.07
N THR A 265 -17.46 10.64 -1.11
CA THR A 265 -17.18 11.99 -1.61
C THR A 265 -18.41 12.66 -2.20
N LEU A 266 -19.18 11.97 -3.04
CA LEU A 266 -20.46 12.49 -3.52
C LEU A 266 -21.44 12.70 -2.36
N LEU A 267 -21.51 11.75 -1.41
CA LEU A 267 -22.39 11.85 -0.26
C LEU A 267 -22.10 13.12 0.56
N GLY A 268 -20.84 13.41 0.87
CA GLY A 268 -20.45 14.63 1.57
C GLY A 268 -20.81 15.87 0.78
N MET A 269 -20.33 15.97 -0.46
CA MET A 269 -20.52 17.15 -1.30
C MET A 269 -22.01 17.43 -1.57
N TRP A 270 -22.82 16.40 -1.81
CA TRP A 270 -24.25 16.54 -2.09
C TRP A 270 -25.10 16.79 -0.84
N ARG A 271 -24.78 16.14 0.30
CA ARG A 271 -25.57 16.24 1.53
C ARG A 271 -25.21 17.45 2.39
N GLU A 272 -23.91 17.70 2.56
CA GLU A 272 -23.38 18.71 3.48
C GLU A 272 -22.86 19.96 2.74
N GLY A 273 -22.67 19.88 1.41
CA GLY A 273 -22.03 20.94 0.61
C GLY A 273 -20.50 20.94 0.69
N HIS A 274 -19.90 20.00 1.41
CA HIS A 274 -18.46 19.86 1.61
C HIS A 274 -18.10 18.39 1.92
N PRO A 275 -16.81 17.98 1.85
CA PRO A 275 -16.43 16.61 2.17
C PRO A 275 -16.82 16.20 3.60
N LEU A 276 -17.06 14.91 3.80
CA LEU A 276 -17.37 14.37 5.12
C LEU A 276 -16.15 14.49 6.05
N GLY A 277 -16.25 15.27 7.13
CA GLY A 277 -15.10 15.55 8.02
C GLY A 277 -14.51 14.35 8.78
N HIS A 278 -15.08 13.15 8.64
CA HIS A 278 -14.58 11.90 9.22
C HIS A 278 -14.11 10.89 8.16
N ASP A 279 -14.39 11.15 6.89
CA ASP A 279 -13.97 10.33 5.76
C ASP A 279 -12.56 10.76 5.38
N ARG A 280 -11.64 9.79 5.21
CA ARG A 280 -10.20 10.08 5.10
C ARG A 280 -9.63 9.74 3.73
N ASP A 281 -10.48 9.16 2.92
CA ASP A 281 -10.34 8.77 1.55
C ASP A 281 -11.28 9.62 0.70
N ALA A 282 -10.88 9.83 -0.54
CA ALA A 282 -11.70 10.43 -1.56
C ALA A 282 -12.11 9.35 -2.58
N ASP A 283 -13.38 9.32 -2.91
CA ASP A 283 -13.98 8.37 -3.83
C ASP A 283 -14.23 9.04 -5.19
N VAL A 284 -13.52 8.56 -6.20
CA VAL A 284 -13.67 9.02 -7.58
C VAL A 284 -14.25 7.90 -8.43
N GLY A 285 -15.36 8.19 -9.10
CA GLY A 285 -15.90 7.32 -10.13
C GLY A 285 -15.30 7.65 -11.49
N VAL A 286 -15.06 6.63 -12.30
CA VAL A 286 -14.80 6.78 -13.74
C VAL A 286 -15.65 5.78 -14.50
N ILE A 287 -16.14 6.15 -15.69
CA ILE A 287 -16.74 5.18 -16.62
C ILE A 287 -15.62 4.45 -17.35
N ARG A 288 -15.73 3.12 -17.51
CA ARG A 288 -14.74 2.31 -18.21
C ARG A 288 -14.37 2.92 -19.56
N GLY A 289 -13.08 3.09 -19.78
CA GLY A 289 -12.52 3.66 -21.00
C GLY A 289 -11.05 3.29 -21.15
N PRO A 290 -10.17 4.26 -21.44
CA PRO A 290 -8.71 4.07 -21.51
C PRO A 290 -8.09 3.36 -20.29
N ASP A 291 -6.84 2.92 -20.45
CA ASP A 291 -6.05 2.29 -19.39
C ASP A 291 -5.73 3.28 -18.25
N ILE A 292 -6.58 3.26 -17.22
CA ILE A 292 -6.46 4.10 -16.02
C ILE A 292 -5.13 3.84 -15.30
N ALA A 293 -4.71 2.58 -15.20
CA ALA A 293 -3.45 2.23 -14.55
C ALA A 293 -2.26 2.83 -15.29
N GLY A 294 -2.26 2.75 -16.63
CA GLY A 294 -1.26 3.35 -17.50
C GLY A 294 -1.26 4.89 -17.47
N ILE A 295 -2.43 5.53 -17.37
CA ILE A 295 -2.54 6.99 -17.18
C ILE A 295 -1.86 7.40 -15.87
N ILE A 296 -2.25 6.78 -14.76
CA ILE A 296 -1.71 7.10 -13.43
C ILE A 296 -0.20 6.87 -13.40
N ARG A 297 0.27 5.73 -13.92
CA ARG A 297 1.70 5.39 -13.91
C ARG A 297 2.58 6.33 -14.72
N ARG A 298 2.07 6.94 -15.78
CA ARG A 298 2.83 7.91 -16.59
C ARG A 298 2.88 9.29 -15.95
N HIS A 299 2.00 9.57 -14.98
CA HIS A 299 2.05 10.82 -14.25
C HIS A 299 3.25 10.82 -13.29
N PRO A 300 4.08 11.88 -13.27
CA PRO A 300 5.30 11.92 -12.47
C PRO A 300 5.02 11.89 -10.96
N ASP A 301 3.92 12.51 -10.52
CA ASP A 301 3.61 12.69 -9.09
C ASP A 301 2.62 11.67 -8.52
N LEU A 302 2.04 10.81 -9.38
CA LEU A 302 1.10 9.78 -8.92
C LEU A 302 1.82 8.44 -8.80
N MET A 303 1.59 7.76 -7.68
CA MET A 303 2.06 6.40 -7.46
C MET A 303 0.89 5.46 -7.27
N LEU A 304 0.96 4.35 -7.99
CA LEU A 304 0.00 3.26 -7.91
C LEU A 304 0.72 2.02 -7.40
N ALA A 305 0.02 1.16 -6.64
CA ALA A 305 0.59 -0.11 -6.23
C ALA A 305 1.12 -0.90 -7.45
N HIS A 306 2.30 -1.51 -7.32
CA HIS A 306 2.90 -2.25 -8.45
C HIS A 306 2.01 -3.39 -8.95
N ASP A 307 1.20 -3.98 -8.07
CA ASP A 307 0.32 -5.10 -8.42
C ASP A 307 -0.99 -4.70 -9.12
N ALA A 308 -1.30 -3.41 -9.19
CA ALA A 308 -2.43 -2.89 -9.99
C ALA A 308 -2.17 -3.09 -11.49
N ARG A 309 -3.21 -3.40 -12.27
CA ARG A 309 -3.08 -3.82 -13.67
C ARG A 309 -4.02 -3.03 -14.58
N PRO A 310 -3.64 -2.87 -15.86
CA PRO A 310 -4.59 -2.46 -16.88
C PRO A 310 -5.83 -3.35 -16.85
N GLY A 311 -7.01 -2.74 -16.85
CA GLY A 311 -8.29 -3.44 -16.79
C GLY A 311 -8.88 -3.62 -15.39
N ASP A 312 -8.11 -3.42 -14.31
CA ASP A 312 -8.65 -3.51 -12.95
C ASP A 312 -9.84 -2.55 -12.75
N ARG A 313 -10.76 -2.91 -11.86
CA ARG A 313 -11.98 -2.14 -11.56
C ARG A 313 -11.83 -1.16 -10.41
N TYR A 314 -10.71 -1.20 -9.71
CA TYR A 314 -10.45 -0.42 -8.53
C TYR A 314 -8.96 -0.06 -8.45
N PHE A 315 -8.68 1.20 -8.12
CA PHE A 315 -7.33 1.69 -7.90
C PHE A 315 -7.29 2.49 -6.61
N ALA A 316 -6.45 2.06 -5.68
CA ALA A 316 -6.10 2.83 -4.49
C ALA A 316 -4.76 3.53 -4.72
N LEU A 317 -4.72 4.84 -4.45
CA LEU A 317 -3.49 5.61 -4.46
C LEU A 317 -3.47 6.64 -3.33
N THR A 318 -2.29 7.16 -3.03
CA THR A 318 -2.13 8.30 -2.12
C THR A 318 -1.52 9.44 -2.91
N TYR A 319 -2.17 10.61 -2.90
CA TYR A 319 -1.68 11.82 -3.54
C TYR A 319 -1.75 12.99 -2.56
N ARG A 320 -0.65 13.73 -2.37
CA ARG A 320 -0.53 14.81 -1.38
C ARG A 320 -1.05 14.43 0.02
N GLN A 321 -0.78 13.20 0.46
CA GLN A 321 -1.21 12.60 1.74
C GLN A 321 -2.71 12.29 1.87
N VAL A 322 -3.49 12.46 0.79
CA VAL A 322 -4.89 12.07 0.72
C VAL A 322 -4.98 10.70 0.06
N ALA A 323 -5.68 9.77 0.71
CA ALA A 323 -6.00 8.48 0.10
C ALA A 323 -7.11 8.67 -0.93
N ILE A 324 -7.00 8.03 -2.09
CA ILE A 324 -8.00 8.10 -3.16
C ILE A 324 -8.34 6.70 -3.62
N ASP A 325 -9.63 6.43 -3.67
CA ASP A 325 -10.23 5.23 -4.23
C ASP A 325 -10.90 5.56 -5.57
N ILE A 326 -10.36 5.03 -6.66
CA ILE A 326 -10.94 5.16 -7.99
C ILE A 326 -11.77 3.91 -8.31
N PHE A 327 -13.07 4.08 -8.45
CA PHE A 327 -14.02 3.03 -8.83
C PHE A 327 -14.34 3.11 -10.32
N VAL A 328 -13.89 2.11 -11.07
CA VAL A 328 -14.20 2.03 -12.50
C VAL A 328 -15.53 1.33 -12.72
N HIS A 329 -16.46 2.04 -13.36
CA HIS A 329 -17.80 1.58 -13.67
C HIS A 329 -17.83 1.01 -15.08
N ASP A 330 -18.02 -0.30 -15.18
CA ASP A 330 -18.28 -1.01 -16.42
C ASP A 330 -19.73 -0.79 -16.85
N VAL A 331 -19.93 -0.37 -18.09
CA VAL A 331 -21.25 -0.29 -18.70
C VAL A 331 -21.68 -1.68 -19.15
N ARG A 332 -22.83 -2.12 -18.67
CA ARG A 332 -23.55 -3.32 -19.14
C ARG A 332 -24.84 -2.87 -19.84
N ASN A 333 -25.53 -3.80 -20.50
CA ASN A 333 -26.69 -3.48 -21.33
C ASN A 333 -27.80 -2.70 -20.60
N ASP A 334 -28.02 -2.99 -19.32
CA ASP A 334 -29.12 -2.46 -18.50
C ASP A 334 -28.66 -1.85 -17.16
N HIS A 335 -27.36 -1.76 -16.89
CA HIS A 335 -26.81 -1.28 -15.61
C HIS A 335 -25.33 -0.90 -15.72
N LEU A 336 -24.82 -0.23 -14.68
CA LEU A 336 -23.39 -0.07 -14.44
C LEU A 336 -22.95 -0.95 -13.29
N VAL A 337 -21.70 -1.39 -13.35
CA VAL A 337 -21.08 -2.21 -12.32
C VAL A 337 -19.71 -1.67 -11.97
N CYS A 338 -19.42 -1.48 -10.69
CA CYS A 338 -18.06 -1.29 -10.20
C CYS A 338 -17.77 -2.29 -9.07
N GLY A 339 -16.52 -2.53 -8.75
CA GLY A 339 -16.14 -3.51 -7.74
C GLY A 339 -14.67 -3.43 -7.40
N VAL A 340 -14.25 -4.22 -6.41
CA VAL A 340 -12.87 -4.19 -5.87
C VAL A 340 -11.91 -5.10 -6.65
N SER A 341 -12.42 -6.08 -7.38
CA SER A 341 -11.63 -6.99 -8.22
C SER A 341 -12.49 -7.65 -9.32
N ASP A 342 -11.85 -8.43 -10.18
CA ASP A 342 -12.50 -9.29 -11.18
C ASP A 342 -12.75 -10.72 -10.70
N ILE A 343 -12.46 -11.05 -9.43
CA ILE A 343 -12.71 -12.40 -8.90
C ILE A 343 -14.23 -12.62 -8.83
N PRO A 344 -14.78 -13.65 -9.48
CA PRO A 344 -16.23 -13.91 -9.43
C PRO A 344 -16.73 -14.10 -8.00
N GLY A 345 -17.76 -13.35 -7.60
CA GLY A 345 -18.30 -13.38 -6.23
C GLY A 345 -17.63 -12.42 -5.26
N ASP A 346 -16.64 -11.64 -5.70
CA ASP A 346 -16.05 -10.56 -4.91
C ASP A 346 -16.99 -9.34 -4.79
N ILE A 347 -16.61 -8.32 -4.02
CA ILE A 347 -17.40 -7.11 -3.79
C ILE A 347 -17.63 -6.38 -5.10
N GLN A 348 -18.90 -6.21 -5.39
CA GLN A 348 -19.39 -5.59 -6.59
C GLN A 348 -20.69 -4.84 -6.28
N TRP A 349 -20.78 -3.61 -6.77
CA TRP A 349 -21.97 -2.77 -6.69
C TRP A 349 -22.56 -2.57 -8.08
N ARG A 350 -23.89 -2.70 -8.16
CA ARG A 350 -24.69 -2.50 -9.35
C ARG A 350 -25.52 -1.23 -9.21
N PHE A 351 -25.48 -0.40 -10.24
CA PHE A 351 -26.21 0.86 -10.31
C PHE A 351 -27.09 0.92 -11.54
N SER A 352 -28.21 1.63 -11.44
CA SER A 352 -29.04 1.94 -12.62
C SER A 352 -28.25 2.77 -13.64
N PRO A 353 -28.52 2.66 -14.95
CA PRO A 353 -27.91 3.52 -15.96
C PRO A 353 -28.05 5.00 -15.65
N PHE A 354 -26.93 5.73 -15.67
CA PHE A 354 -26.89 7.17 -15.50
C PHE A 354 -25.94 7.82 -16.49
N ALA A 355 -26.33 8.99 -17.01
CA ALA A 355 -25.41 9.93 -17.61
C ALA A 355 -24.68 10.72 -16.52
N LEU A 356 -23.63 11.44 -16.87
CA LEU A 356 -23.02 12.42 -15.97
C LEU A 356 -23.59 13.81 -16.26
N ARG A 357 -23.64 14.65 -15.23
CA ARG A 357 -23.94 16.08 -15.37
C ARG A 357 -22.97 16.92 -14.56
N ARG A 358 -22.81 18.17 -14.98
CA ARG A 358 -22.00 19.15 -14.27
C ARG A 358 -22.86 19.92 -13.28
N ILE A 359 -22.32 20.14 -12.08
CA ILE A 359 -22.94 20.98 -11.04
C ILE A 359 -21.89 21.87 -10.39
N GLU A 360 -22.31 22.96 -9.76
CA GLU A 360 -21.45 23.78 -8.92
C GLU A 360 -21.71 23.45 -7.44
N ILE A 361 -20.65 23.12 -6.69
CA ILE A 361 -20.68 22.97 -5.24
C ILE A 361 -19.49 23.75 -4.68
N SER A 362 -19.77 24.66 -3.73
CA SER A 362 -18.74 25.46 -3.05
C SER A 362 -17.82 26.21 -4.02
N GLY A 363 -18.39 26.77 -5.10
CA GLY A 363 -17.69 27.60 -6.08
C GLY A 363 -16.79 26.82 -7.06
N ARG A 364 -16.93 25.49 -7.13
CA ARG A 364 -16.21 24.63 -8.08
C ARG A 364 -17.18 23.75 -8.87
N GLU A 365 -16.87 23.55 -10.14
CA GLU A 365 -17.62 22.63 -11.00
C GLU A 365 -17.21 21.17 -10.76
N TRP A 366 -18.20 20.29 -10.69
CA TRP A 366 -18.02 18.85 -10.52
C TRP A 366 -18.88 18.06 -11.49
N MET A 367 -18.33 16.96 -11.97
CA MET A 367 -19.12 15.92 -12.62
C MET A 367 -19.69 14.98 -11.57
N ILE A 368 -20.98 14.67 -11.69
CA ILE A 368 -21.71 13.74 -10.83
C ILE A 368 -22.64 12.84 -11.66
N PRO A 369 -23.12 11.71 -11.11
CA PRO A 369 -24.25 11.00 -11.69
C PRO A 369 -25.46 11.95 -11.87
N HIS A 370 -26.10 11.91 -13.04
CA HIS A 370 -27.19 12.84 -13.38
C HIS A 370 -28.34 12.80 -12.36
N ASP A 371 -28.65 11.60 -11.86
CA ASP A 371 -29.57 11.39 -10.75
C ASP A 371 -28.80 10.98 -9.49
N ALA A 372 -28.15 11.96 -8.86
CA ALA A 372 -27.37 11.75 -7.63
C ALA A 372 -28.22 11.21 -6.47
N GLU A 373 -29.49 11.62 -6.39
CA GLU A 373 -30.45 11.13 -5.40
C GLU A 373 -30.67 9.61 -5.51
N ARG A 374 -30.90 9.13 -6.74
CA ARG A 374 -31.01 7.70 -7.01
C ARG A 374 -29.70 6.97 -6.76
N TYR A 375 -28.57 7.50 -7.25
CA TYR A 375 -27.25 6.89 -7.03
C TYR A 375 -26.96 6.71 -5.53
N LEU A 376 -27.13 7.76 -4.72
CA LEU A 376 -26.92 7.69 -3.26
C LEU A 376 -27.92 6.76 -2.58
N THR A 377 -29.18 6.71 -3.06
CA THR A 377 -30.17 5.76 -2.55
C THR A 377 -29.82 4.31 -2.87
N GLU A 378 -29.26 4.03 -4.04
CA GLU A 378 -28.74 2.70 -4.41
C GLU A 378 -27.50 2.35 -3.58
N SER A 379 -26.58 3.30 -3.38
CA SER A 379 -25.36 3.11 -2.59
C SER A 379 -25.62 2.87 -1.09
N TYR A 380 -26.48 3.68 -0.47
CA TYR A 380 -26.61 3.78 1.00
C TYR A 380 -28.01 3.46 1.52
N GLY A 381 -29.00 3.26 0.65
CA GLY A 381 -30.40 3.05 1.01
C GLY A 381 -31.16 4.36 1.25
N ARG A 382 -32.48 4.27 1.42
CA ARG A 382 -33.38 5.44 1.50
C ARG A 382 -33.10 6.40 2.67
N GLY A 383 -32.37 5.96 3.69
CA GLY A 383 -32.03 6.73 4.88
C GLY A 383 -30.74 7.55 4.79
N TRP A 384 -30.07 7.61 3.64
CA TRP A 384 -28.72 8.18 3.49
C TRP A 384 -28.57 9.65 3.91
N ARG A 385 -29.68 10.39 3.98
CA ARG A 385 -29.73 11.77 4.49
C ARG A 385 -29.41 11.88 5.97
N THR A 386 -29.52 10.79 6.73
CA THR A 386 -29.14 10.73 8.13
C THR A 386 -27.80 10.01 8.25
N PRO A 387 -26.80 10.59 8.94
CA PRO A 387 -25.51 9.93 9.13
C PRO A 387 -25.63 8.56 9.84
N ASP A 388 -25.09 7.51 9.22
CA ASP A 388 -24.94 6.18 9.80
C ASP A 388 -23.46 5.84 9.98
N LYS A 389 -22.97 5.95 11.22
CA LYS A 389 -21.57 5.65 11.57
C LYS A 389 -21.25 4.15 11.55
N GLY A 390 -22.26 3.29 11.54
CA GLY A 390 -22.11 1.85 11.49
C GLY A 390 -22.05 1.29 10.07
N PHE A 391 -22.38 2.09 9.05
CA PHE A 391 -22.48 1.63 7.67
C PHE A 391 -21.13 1.15 7.10
N ALA A 392 -21.13 -0.02 6.46
CA ALA A 392 -20.00 -0.51 5.69
C ALA A 392 -20.47 -0.90 4.27
N SER A 393 -20.00 -0.19 3.24
CA SER A 393 -20.46 -0.37 1.85
C SER A 393 -20.28 -1.80 1.34
N ALA A 394 -19.16 -2.44 1.68
CA ALA A 394 -18.87 -3.84 1.32
C ALA A 394 -19.72 -4.87 2.07
N ILE A 395 -20.48 -4.47 3.10
CA ILE A 395 -21.31 -5.36 3.91
C ILE A 395 -22.81 -5.06 3.73
N ASN A 396 -23.20 -3.78 3.76
CA ASN A 396 -24.60 -3.36 3.91
C ASN A 396 -25.17 -2.61 2.70
N SER A 397 -24.34 -2.23 1.72
CA SER A 397 -24.85 -1.43 0.59
C SER A 397 -25.97 -2.16 -0.16
N PRO A 398 -27.12 -1.52 -0.40
CA PRO A 398 -28.18 -2.10 -1.23
C PRO A 398 -27.76 -2.36 -2.67
N ALA A 399 -26.72 -1.68 -3.16
CA ALA A 399 -26.17 -1.89 -4.49
C ALA A 399 -25.35 -3.19 -4.61
N LEU A 400 -25.02 -3.88 -3.51
CA LEU A 400 -24.27 -5.15 -3.59
C LEU A 400 -25.00 -6.15 -4.49
N SER A 401 -24.31 -6.66 -5.51
CA SER A 401 -24.93 -7.52 -6.52
C SER A 401 -23.96 -8.61 -7.00
N GLY A 402 -24.40 -9.87 -6.95
CA GLY A 402 -23.58 -11.03 -7.33
C GLY A 402 -22.44 -11.32 -6.37
N VAL A 403 -22.50 -10.81 -5.13
CA VAL A 403 -21.44 -10.94 -4.12
C VAL A 403 -21.67 -12.17 -3.27
N ASN A 404 -20.64 -13.01 -3.11
CA ASN A 404 -20.69 -14.17 -2.24
C ASN A 404 -20.84 -13.72 -0.77
N VAL A 405 -21.71 -14.41 -0.02
CA VAL A 405 -21.98 -14.11 1.39
C VAL A 405 -20.70 -14.16 2.25
N TYR A 406 -19.78 -15.08 1.93
CA TYR A 406 -18.51 -15.23 2.62
C TYR A 406 -17.51 -14.13 2.26
N THR A 407 -17.59 -13.52 1.07
CA THR A 407 -16.81 -12.31 0.75
C THR A 407 -17.16 -11.19 1.72
N ARG A 408 -18.46 -10.92 1.90
CA ARG A 408 -18.95 -9.90 2.83
C ARG A 408 -18.57 -10.22 4.28
N ALA A 409 -18.68 -11.48 4.68
CA ALA A 409 -18.28 -11.94 6.02
C ALA A 409 -16.76 -11.81 6.24
N TYR A 410 -15.94 -12.13 5.23
CA TYR A 410 -14.50 -11.90 5.25
C TYR A 410 -14.15 -10.41 5.43
N TYR A 411 -14.84 -9.51 4.72
CA TYR A 411 -14.68 -8.05 4.91
C TYR A 411 -15.05 -7.61 6.33
N ALA A 412 -16.13 -8.17 6.91
CA ALA A 412 -16.53 -7.90 8.29
C ALA A 412 -15.41 -8.30 9.27
N ALA A 413 -14.90 -9.54 9.16
CA ALA A 413 -13.86 -10.07 10.05
C ALA A 413 -12.52 -9.33 9.91
N THR A 414 -12.06 -9.08 8.68
CA THR A 414 -10.79 -8.37 8.43
C THR A 414 -10.84 -6.92 8.86
N ARG A 415 -11.95 -6.21 8.61
CA ARG A 415 -12.12 -4.82 9.06
C ARG A 415 -12.29 -4.75 10.57
N ALA A 416 -13.00 -5.69 11.19
CA ALA A 416 -13.10 -5.80 12.65
C ALA A 416 -11.72 -5.99 13.28
N LYS A 417 -10.90 -6.91 12.75
CA LYS A 417 -9.51 -7.09 13.18
C LYS A 417 -8.70 -5.79 13.08
N ARG A 418 -8.78 -5.09 11.95
CA ARG A 418 -8.04 -3.84 11.73
C ARG A 418 -8.40 -2.76 12.76
N VAL A 419 -9.69 -2.54 13.01
CA VAL A 419 -10.12 -1.51 13.97
C VAL A 419 -9.90 -1.95 15.42
N LEU A 420 -9.92 -3.26 15.69
CA LEU A 420 -9.56 -3.82 16.99
C LEU A 420 -8.08 -3.59 17.32
N LEU A 421 -7.18 -3.82 16.35
CA LEU A 421 -5.76 -3.50 16.45
C LEU A 421 -5.49 -2.00 16.62
N GLN A 422 -6.49 -1.15 16.35
CA GLN A 422 -6.44 0.28 16.62
C GLN A 422 -7.07 0.65 17.98
N GLY A 423 -7.56 -0.32 18.75
CA GLY A 423 -8.21 -0.14 20.05
C GLY A 423 -9.72 0.13 19.99
N ASP A 424 -10.34 0.18 18.81
CA ASP A 424 -11.78 0.43 18.66
C ASP A 424 -12.60 -0.87 18.74
N ARG A 425 -12.76 -1.37 19.97
CA ARG A 425 -13.51 -2.59 20.27
C ARG A 425 -14.99 -2.46 19.88
N THR A 426 -15.60 -1.30 20.10
CA THR A 426 -17.02 -1.08 19.81
C THR A 426 -17.30 -1.23 18.31
N LYS A 427 -16.46 -0.62 17.46
CA LYS A 427 -16.59 -0.76 16.01
C LYS A 427 -16.25 -2.17 15.53
N ALA A 428 -15.26 -2.84 16.13
CA ALA A 428 -14.96 -4.24 15.82
C ALA A 428 -16.20 -5.12 16.03
N ARG A 429 -16.84 -5.04 17.20
CA ARG A 429 -18.07 -5.79 17.51
C ARG A 429 -19.21 -5.46 16.56
N ALA A 430 -19.40 -4.18 16.24
CA ALA A 430 -20.43 -3.75 15.31
C ALA A 430 -20.24 -4.38 13.92
N LEU A 431 -19.01 -4.41 13.41
CA LEU A 431 -18.69 -5.02 12.12
C LEU A 431 -18.95 -6.53 12.12
N LEU A 432 -18.53 -7.25 13.17
CA LEU A 432 -18.79 -8.69 13.28
C LEU A 432 -20.29 -9.01 13.32
N ARG A 433 -21.09 -8.22 14.04
CA ARG A 433 -22.56 -8.38 14.10
C ARG A 433 -23.26 -8.12 12.77
N GLN A 434 -22.63 -7.34 11.88
CA GLN A 434 -23.15 -7.07 10.54
C GLN A 434 -22.79 -8.18 9.53
N SER A 435 -21.95 -9.15 9.93
CA SER A 435 -21.61 -10.27 9.06
C SER A 435 -22.90 -10.99 8.60
N PRO A 436 -23.06 -11.25 7.29
CA PRO A 436 -24.22 -11.99 6.80
C PRO A 436 -24.08 -13.51 7.06
N VAL A 437 -22.89 -13.97 7.46
CA VAL A 437 -22.67 -15.32 7.98
C VAL A 437 -22.62 -15.23 9.51
N ALA A 438 -23.36 -16.11 10.19
CA ALA A 438 -23.40 -16.13 11.64
C ALA A 438 -22.00 -16.35 12.23
N ILE A 439 -21.65 -15.52 13.23
CA ILE A 439 -20.43 -15.63 14.02
C ILE A 439 -20.87 -15.90 15.46
N ASP A 440 -20.20 -16.83 16.13
CA ASP A 440 -20.49 -17.18 17.53
C ASP A 440 -20.51 -15.91 18.41
N GLN A 441 -21.53 -15.77 19.25
CA GLN A 441 -21.66 -14.61 20.11
C GLN A 441 -20.49 -14.46 21.08
N ALA A 442 -19.92 -15.57 21.56
CA ALA A 442 -18.74 -15.54 22.42
C ALA A 442 -17.53 -14.93 21.70
N VAL A 443 -17.40 -15.16 20.40
CA VAL A 443 -16.35 -14.57 19.56
C VAL A 443 -16.55 -13.07 19.38
N VAL A 444 -17.80 -12.64 19.26
CA VAL A 444 -18.12 -11.21 19.11
C VAL A 444 -17.91 -10.45 20.41
N GLU A 445 -18.17 -11.08 21.55
CA GLU A 445 -18.11 -10.42 22.85
C GLU A 445 -16.71 -10.35 23.45
N ASN A 446 -15.93 -11.43 23.33
CA ASN A 446 -14.54 -11.50 23.77
C ASN A 446 -13.61 -10.74 22.83
#